data_AF-A0A2H5V6V9-F1
#
_entry.id   AF-A0A2H5V6V9-F1
#
_cell.length_a   1.000
_cell.length_b   1.000
_cell.length_c   1.000
_cell.angle_alpha   90.00
_cell.angle_beta   90.00
_cell.angle_gamma   90.00
#
_symmetry.space_group_name_H-M   'P 1'
#
loop_
_entity.id
_entity.type
_entity.pdbx_description
1 polymer ?
#
loop_
_entity_poly.entity_id
_entity_poly.type
_entity_poly.pdbx_seq_one_letter_code
_entity_poly.pdbx_strand_id
1 'polypeptide(L)'
;MKQLVSALLLLKRLPRTGWLEEGVKNPESVASHSYSLAVMTMVEAEARGLDVCKAVKMALLHDLAESYTGDLTPATKKKIPKNILQQVEKAIVRELFSSLPPKIAQQYTELHQEYLGRRTPEARLVHKLDRRELVEEALWLNKRQKISLKRFGIA
;
A
#
# COMPACT_ATOMS: atom_id res chain seq x y z
N MET A 1 -16.95 -11.95 -0.48
CA MET A 1 -16.36 -11.43 0.79
C MET A 1 -15.36 -12.40 1.43
N LYS A 2 -15.56 -13.72 1.45
CA LYS A 2 -14.63 -14.67 2.11
C LYS A 2 -13.17 -14.51 1.68
N GLN A 3 -12.90 -14.43 0.37
CA GLN A 3 -11.55 -14.23 -0.17
C GLN A 3 -10.94 -12.89 0.28
N LEU A 4 -11.70 -11.79 0.17
CA LEU A 4 -11.25 -10.48 0.65
C LEU A 4 -10.90 -10.50 2.14
N VAL A 5 -11.74 -11.11 2.97
CA VAL A 5 -11.46 -11.23 4.42
C VAL A 5 -10.18 -12.03 4.65
N SER A 6 -9.98 -13.15 3.94
CA SER A 6 -8.73 -13.91 4.03
C SER A 6 -7.50 -13.07 3.64
N ALA A 7 -7.57 -12.31 2.55
CA ALA A 7 -6.49 -11.41 2.14
C ALA A 7 -6.17 -10.35 3.21
N LEU A 8 -7.19 -9.71 3.79
CA LEU A 8 -7.02 -8.75 4.87
C LEU A 8 -6.37 -9.39 6.12
N LEU A 9 -6.73 -10.64 6.45
CA LEU A 9 -6.10 -11.37 7.55
C LEU A 9 -4.64 -11.72 7.26
N LEU A 10 -4.27 -12.00 6.01
CA LEU A 10 -2.88 -12.19 5.61
C LEU A 10 -2.08 -10.89 5.76
N LEU A 11 -2.61 -9.75 5.30
CA LEU A 11 -1.95 -8.45 5.42
C LEU A 11 -1.66 -8.05 6.88
N LYS A 12 -2.53 -8.41 7.83
CA LYS A 12 -2.29 -8.19 9.27
C LYS A 12 -1.05 -8.92 9.80
N ARG A 13 -0.64 -10.00 9.14
CA ARG A 13 0.48 -10.87 9.54
C ARG A 13 1.69 -10.74 8.61
N LEU A 14 1.57 -9.97 7.53
CA LEU A 14 2.63 -9.74 6.58
C LEU A 14 3.50 -8.56 7.05
N PRO A 15 4.71 -8.81 7.59
CA PRO A 15 5.63 -7.74 7.95
C PRO A 15 6.07 -6.99 6.69
N ARG A 16 6.34 -5.69 6.83
CA ARG A 16 6.98 -4.93 5.75
C ARG A 16 8.43 -5.38 5.57
N THR A 17 8.73 -5.99 4.44
CA THR A 17 10.01 -6.65 4.12
C THR A 17 11.18 -5.67 4.18
N GLY A 18 10.96 -4.41 3.81
CA GLY A 18 12.00 -3.37 3.87
C GLY A 18 12.60 -3.20 5.27
N TRP A 19 11.79 -3.31 6.31
CA TRP A 19 12.23 -3.18 7.70
C TRP A 19 12.96 -4.43 8.20
N LEU A 20 12.51 -5.63 7.80
CA LEU A 20 13.20 -6.88 8.10
C LEU A 20 14.63 -6.88 7.53
N GLU A 21 14.79 -6.41 6.30
CA GLU A 21 16.10 -6.30 5.64
C GLU A 21 17.03 -5.28 6.34
N GLU A 22 16.49 -4.29 7.04
CA GLU A 22 17.24 -3.34 7.89
C GLU A 22 17.43 -3.82 9.34
N GLY A 23 17.06 -5.07 9.64
CA GLY A 23 17.29 -5.68 10.96
C GLY A 23 16.28 -5.27 12.04
N VAL A 24 15.15 -4.67 11.67
CA VAL A 24 14.06 -4.36 12.61
C VAL A 24 13.43 -5.68 13.08
N LYS A 25 13.45 -5.92 14.40
CA LYS A 25 12.99 -7.21 14.97
C LYS A 25 11.48 -7.42 14.87
N ASN A 26 10.71 -6.36 15.14
CA ASN A 26 9.25 -6.37 15.15
C ASN A 26 8.75 -5.24 14.24
N PRO A 27 8.87 -5.39 12.91
CA PRO A 27 8.43 -4.35 12.00
C PRO A 27 6.90 -4.26 11.98
N GLU A 28 6.39 -3.12 11.54
CA GLU A 28 4.98 -2.99 11.19
C GLU A 28 4.54 -4.01 10.13
N SER A 29 3.24 -4.30 10.09
CA SER A 29 2.63 -5.07 9.02
C SER A 29 2.12 -4.17 7.89
N VAL A 30 1.92 -4.73 6.70
CA VAL A 30 1.33 -4.00 5.55
C VAL A 30 -0.04 -3.40 5.91
N ALA A 31 -0.83 -4.09 6.74
CA ALA A 31 -2.09 -3.56 7.25
C ALA A 31 -1.91 -2.37 8.21
N SER A 32 -0.82 -2.34 8.99
CA SER A 32 -0.51 -1.23 9.91
C SER A 32 -0.11 0.02 9.12
N HIS A 33 0.75 -0.14 8.13
CA HIS A 33 1.09 0.89 7.15
C HIS A 33 -0.15 1.44 6.42
N SER A 34 -1.04 0.55 5.95
CA SER A 34 -2.28 0.96 5.28
C SER A 34 -3.20 1.79 6.18
N TYR A 35 -3.19 1.53 7.50
CA TYR A 35 -3.96 2.31 8.46
C TYR A 35 -3.41 3.73 8.64
N SER A 36 -2.10 3.88 8.91
CA SER A 36 -1.46 5.20 9.04
C SER A 36 -1.60 6.01 7.76
N LEU A 37 -1.38 5.38 6.60
CA LEU A 37 -1.58 6.00 5.29
C LEU A 37 -3.01 6.49 5.09
N ALA A 38 -4.03 5.71 5.47
CA ALA A 38 -5.43 6.10 5.32
C ALA A 38 -5.77 7.32 6.18
N VAL A 39 -5.28 7.39 7.41
CA VAL A 39 -5.49 8.54 8.31
C VAL A 39 -4.77 9.79 7.78
N MET A 40 -3.52 9.66 7.33
CA MET A 40 -2.78 10.76 6.69
C MET A 40 -3.49 11.26 5.43
N THR A 41 -4.01 10.33 4.62
CA THR A 41 -4.75 10.64 3.40
C THR A 41 -6.05 11.38 3.69
N MET A 42 -6.79 10.98 4.72
CA MET A 42 -8.04 11.61 5.12
C MET A 42 -7.82 13.10 5.42
N VAL A 43 -6.88 13.42 6.31
CA VAL A 43 -6.60 14.81 6.74
C VAL A 43 -6.08 15.65 5.58
N GLU A 44 -5.14 15.12 4.79
CA GLU A 44 -4.52 15.87 3.69
C GLU A 44 -5.48 16.05 2.50
N ALA A 45 -6.41 15.12 2.27
CA ALA A 45 -7.47 15.27 1.28
C ALA A 45 -8.46 16.36 1.68
N GLU A 46 -8.88 16.40 2.95
CA GLU A 46 -9.73 17.47 3.49
C GLU A 46 -9.08 18.85 3.34
N ALA A 47 -7.82 18.97 3.77
CA ALA A 47 -7.06 20.22 3.69
C ALA A 47 -6.89 20.75 2.24
N ARG A 48 -6.98 19.86 1.24
CA ARG A 48 -6.84 20.19 -0.19
C ARG A 48 -8.16 20.29 -0.94
N GLY A 49 -9.30 20.05 -0.27
CA GLY A 49 -10.62 20.01 -0.92
C GLY A 49 -10.77 18.89 -1.94
N LEU A 50 -10.10 17.75 -1.73
CA LEU A 50 -10.22 16.57 -2.60
C LEU A 50 -11.35 15.63 -2.14
N ASP A 51 -11.71 14.65 -2.97
CA ASP A 51 -12.67 13.61 -2.56
C ASP A 51 -12.04 12.67 -1.51
N VAL A 52 -12.34 12.96 -0.25
CA VAL A 52 -11.83 12.23 0.93
C VAL A 52 -12.22 10.75 0.87
N CYS A 53 -13.47 10.45 0.52
CA CYS A 53 -13.97 9.08 0.49
C CYS A 53 -13.24 8.26 -0.58
N LYS A 54 -13.04 8.85 -1.76
CA LYS A 54 -12.27 8.24 -2.85
C LYS A 54 -10.81 8.02 -2.47
N ALA A 55 -10.16 9.04 -1.89
CA ALA A 55 -8.75 8.98 -1.50
C ALA A 55 -8.50 7.92 -0.40
N VAL A 56 -9.34 7.89 0.64
CA VAL A 56 -9.24 6.91 1.74
C VAL A 56 -9.50 5.49 1.23
N LYS A 57 -10.48 5.29 0.34
CA LYS A 57 -10.69 3.98 -0.30
C LYS A 57 -9.46 3.55 -1.13
N MET A 58 -8.81 4.47 -1.84
CA MET A 58 -7.56 4.15 -2.55
C MET A 58 -6.48 3.71 -1.57
N ALA A 59 -6.22 4.48 -0.51
CA ALA A 59 -5.22 4.16 0.50
C ALA A 59 -5.46 2.78 1.14
N LEU A 60 -6.70 2.43 1.48
CA LEU A 60 -7.02 1.14 2.10
C LEU A 60 -6.89 -0.07 1.17
N LEU A 61 -7.00 0.13 -0.15
CA LEU A 61 -7.04 -0.95 -1.14
C LEU A 61 -5.74 -1.09 -1.94
N HIS A 62 -4.80 -0.15 -1.80
CA HIS A 62 -3.67 -0.03 -2.71
C HIS A 62 -2.69 -1.22 -2.70
N ASP A 63 -2.46 -1.80 -1.52
CA ASP A 63 -1.54 -2.94 -1.30
C ASP A 63 -2.27 -4.29 -1.15
N LEU A 64 -3.54 -4.39 -1.59
CA LEU A 64 -4.29 -5.65 -1.52
C LEU A 64 -3.59 -6.82 -2.23
N ALA A 65 -2.85 -6.56 -3.31
CA ALA A 65 -2.12 -7.60 -4.02
C ALA A 65 -1.04 -8.27 -3.14
N GLU A 66 -0.49 -7.53 -2.17
CA GLU A 66 0.59 -7.99 -1.30
C GLU A 66 0.18 -9.16 -0.41
N SER A 67 -1.13 -9.38 -0.20
CA SER A 67 -1.63 -10.54 0.54
C SER A 67 -1.21 -11.88 -0.08
N TYR A 68 -0.90 -11.89 -1.39
CA TYR A 68 -0.43 -13.09 -2.10
C TYR A 68 0.95 -12.93 -2.72
N THR A 69 1.39 -11.72 -3.10
CA THR A 69 2.75 -11.50 -3.60
C THR A 69 3.80 -11.40 -2.49
N GLY A 70 3.38 -11.09 -1.26
CA GLY A 70 4.24 -10.52 -0.22
C GLY A 70 4.59 -9.05 -0.49
N ASP A 71 5.16 -8.36 0.52
CA ASP A 71 5.68 -7.00 0.39
C ASP A 71 6.99 -7.04 -0.39
N LEU A 72 6.92 -6.83 -1.70
CA LEU A 72 8.08 -6.87 -2.58
C LEU A 72 8.84 -5.53 -2.53
N THR A 73 10.06 -5.57 -1.99
CA THR A 73 10.92 -4.37 -1.92
C THR A 73 11.33 -3.87 -3.31
N PRO A 74 11.74 -2.59 -3.47
CA PRO A 74 12.20 -2.07 -4.76
C PRO A 74 13.35 -2.89 -5.38
N ALA A 75 14.22 -3.47 -4.55
CA ALA A 75 15.31 -4.34 -5.00
C ALA A 75 14.78 -5.64 -5.62
N THR A 76 13.75 -6.24 -5.01
CA THR A 76 13.09 -7.45 -5.53
C THR A 76 12.24 -7.15 -6.76
N LYS A 77 11.45 -6.06 -6.74
CA LYS A 77 10.62 -5.63 -7.89
C LYS A 77 11.47 -5.41 -9.15
N LYS A 78 12.71 -4.90 -9.02
CA LYS A 78 13.65 -4.73 -10.15
C LYS A 78 14.11 -6.03 -10.82
N LYS A 79 14.02 -7.17 -10.12
CA LYS A 79 14.41 -8.49 -10.65
C LYS A 79 13.28 -9.17 -11.42
N ILE A 80 12.07 -8.61 -11.38
CA ILE A 80 10.87 -9.17 -12.02
C ILE A 80 10.49 -8.28 -13.21
N PRO A 81 10.19 -8.82 -14.40
CA PRO A 81 9.68 -8.01 -15.51
C PRO A 81 8.43 -7.22 -15.10
N LYS A 82 8.49 -5.89 -15.26
CA LYS A 82 7.44 -4.96 -14.77
C LYS A 82 6.05 -5.32 -15.30
N ASN A 83 5.95 -5.72 -16.56
CA ASN A 83 4.70 -6.15 -17.20
C ASN A 83 4.10 -7.42 -16.56
N ILE A 84 4.95 -8.36 -16.12
CA ILE A 84 4.51 -9.60 -15.47
C ILE A 84 4.02 -9.30 -14.06
N LEU A 85 4.80 -8.54 -13.28
CA LEU A 85 4.40 -8.17 -11.92
C LEU A 85 3.07 -7.43 -11.91
N GLN A 86 2.90 -6.44 -12.79
CA GLN A 86 1.64 -5.71 -12.92
C GLN A 86 0.46 -6.59 -13.34
N GLN A 87 0.68 -7.61 -14.18
CA GLN A 87 -0.38 -8.55 -14.56
C GLN A 87 -0.80 -9.42 -13.37
N VAL A 88 0.17 -9.93 -12.60
CA VAL A 88 -0.06 -10.74 -11.40
C VAL A 88 -0.82 -9.94 -10.34
N GLU A 89 -0.34 -8.74 -9.99
CA GLU A 89 -1.00 -7.86 -9.00
C GLU A 89 -2.44 -7.53 -9.42
N LYS A 90 -2.66 -7.19 -10.70
CA LYS A 90 -4.01 -6.93 -11.23
C LYS A 90 -4.92 -8.17 -11.18
N ALA A 91 -4.37 -9.35 -11.47
CA ALA A 91 -5.14 -10.60 -11.44
C ALA A 91 -5.59 -10.93 -10.01
N ILE A 92 -4.69 -10.79 -9.03
CA ILE A 92 -4.99 -11.00 -7.61
C ILE A 92 -6.10 -10.05 -7.16
N VAL A 93 -5.95 -8.74 -7.41
CA VAL A 93 -6.94 -7.74 -6.98
C VAL A 93 -8.30 -7.96 -7.66
N ARG A 94 -8.31 -8.32 -8.95
CA ARG A 94 -9.54 -8.65 -9.68
C ARG A 94 -10.24 -9.86 -9.06
N GLU A 95 -9.50 -10.91 -8.72
CA GLU A 95 -10.06 -12.09 -8.06
C GLU A 95 -10.64 -11.73 -6.69
N LEU A 96 -9.94 -10.93 -5.89
CA LEU A 96 -10.46 -10.47 -4.60
C LEU A 96 -11.78 -9.71 -4.72
N PHE A 97 -11.89 -8.85 -5.73
CA PHE A 97 -13.09 -8.08 -6.02
C PHE A 97 -14.21 -8.89 -6.66
N SER A 98 -13.92 -9.99 -7.37
CA SER A 98 -14.94 -10.86 -7.98
C SER A 98 -15.89 -11.46 -6.94
N SER A 99 -15.42 -11.60 -5.69
CA SER A 99 -16.21 -12.08 -4.56
C SER A 99 -17.18 -11.03 -3.97
N LEU A 100 -17.24 -9.81 -4.51
CA LEU A 100 -18.07 -8.69 -4.02
C LEU A 100 -19.33 -8.51 -4.89
N PRO A 101 -20.35 -7.80 -4.40
CA PRO A 101 -21.49 -7.39 -5.24
C PRO A 101 -21.02 -6.66 -6.51
N PRO A 102 -21.61 -6.92 -7.70
CA PRO A 102 -21.09 -6.46 -8.99
C PRO A 102 -20.78 -4.96 -9.05
N LYS A 103 -21.66 -4.12 -8.50
CA LYS A 103 -21.48 -2.66 -8.45
C LYS A 103 -20.25 -2.24 -7.63
N ILE A 104 -20.01 -2.92 -6.51
CA ILE A 104 -18.84 -2.65 -5.63
C ILE A 104 -17.57 -3.16 -6.31
N ALA A 105 -17.61 -4.35 -6.90
CA ALA A 105 -16.48 -4.93 -7.63
C ALA A 105 -16.02 -4.02 -8.78
N GLN A 106 -16.97 -3.49 -9.56
CA GLN A 106 -16.68 -2.54 -10.61
C GLN A 106 -16.05 -1.25 -10.06
N GLN A 107 -16.68 -0.63 -9.06
CA GLN A 107 -16.17 0.60 -8.45
C GLN A 107 -14.73 0.45 -7.95
N TYR A 108 -14.42 -0.66 -7.24
CA TYR A 108 -13.09 -0.87 -6.69
C TYR A 108 -12.06 -1.24 -7.76
N THR A 109 -12.49 -1.93 -8.82
CA THR A 109 -11.62 -2.20 -9.98
C THR A 109 -11.21 -0.91 -10.67
N GLU A 110 -12.16 -0.01 -10.93
CA GLU A 110 -11.90 1.31 -11.53
C GLU A 110 -10.99 2.16 -10.63
N LEU A 111 -11.29 2.18 -9.32
CA LEU A 111 -10.49 2.88 -8.32
C LEU A 111 -9.03 2.39 -8.29
N HIS A 112 -8.83 1.07 -8.31
CA HIS A 112 -7.49 0.48 -8.33
C HIS A 112 -6.75 0.82 -9.63
N GLN A 113 -7.43 0.81 -10.78
CA GLN A 113 -6.82 1.24 -12.05
C GLN A 113 -6.46 2.74 -12.06
N GLU A 114 -7.26 3.60 -11.45
CA GLU A 114 -6.91 5.01 -11.26
C GLU A 114 -5.66 5.18 -10.39
N TYR A 115 -5.58 4.43 -9.28
CA TYR A 115 -4.41 4.42 -8.39
C TYR A 115 -3.14 3.99 -9.15
N LEU A 116 -3.18 2.85 -9.85
CA LEU A 116 -2.03 2.35 -10.62
C LEU A 116 -1.59 3.33 -11.71
N GLY A 117 -2.54 4.04 -12.33
CA GLY A 117 -2.29 5.00 -13.39
C GLY A 117 -1.91 6.41 -12.91
N ARG A 118 -2.01 6.71 -11.60
CA ARG A 118 -1.80 8.06 -11.04
C ARG A 118 -2.61 9.17 -11.73
N ARG A 119 -3.80 8.81 -12.21
CA ARG A 119 -4.59 9.66 -13.12
C ARG A 119 -5.26 10.84 -12.40
N THR A 120 -5.70 10.64 -11.17
CA THR A 120 -6.48 11.63 -10.40
C THR A 120 -5.65 12.34 -9.33
N PRO A 121 -6.08 13.53 -8.86
CA PRO A 121 -5.46 14.19 -7.71
C PRO A 121 -5.40 13.30 -6.47
N GLU A 122 -6.46 12.51 -6.21
CA GLU A 122 -6.54 11.56 -5.09
C GLU A 122 -5.48 10.46 -5.24
N ALA A 123 -5.34 9.88 -6.44
CA ALA A 123 -4.31 8.86 -6.69
C ALA A 123 -2.91 9.44 -6.48
N ARG A 124 -2.63 10.64 -7.00
CA ARG A 124 -1.33 11.30 -6.79
C ARG A 124 -1.08 11.63 -5.32
N LEU A 125 -2.12 12.00 -4.57
CA LEU A 125 -2.02 12.25 -3.14
C LEU A 125 -1.62 10.97 -2.40
N VAL A 126 -2.32 9.85 -2.63
CA VAL A 126 -2.03 8.57 -1.96
C VAL A 126 -0.60 8.11 -2.25
N HIS A 127 -0.13 8.15 -3.51
CA HIS A 127 1.27 7.81 -3.85
C HIS A 127 2.29 8.71 -3.13
N LYS A 128 1.97 10.00 -2.94
CA LYS A 128 2.86 10.93 -2.24
C LYS A 128 2.90 10.60 -0.74
N LEU A 129 1.74 10.32 -0.15
CA LEU A 129 1.64 10.04 1.28
C LEU A 129 2.16 8.65 1.64
N ASP A 130 2.01 7.65 0.78
CA ASP A 130 2.61 6.32 0.93
C ASP A 130 4.14 6.44 1.12
N ARG A 131 4.79 7.19 0.22
CA ARG A 131 6.23 7.47 0.37
C ARG A 131 6.54 8.29 1.63
N ARG A 132 5.68 9.24 2.01
CA ARG A 132 5.91 10.07 3.20
C ARG A 132 5.81 9.24 4.46
N GLU A 133 4.81 8.38 4.58
CA GLU A 133 4.58 7.51 5.71
C GLU A 133 5.80 6.61 5.95
N LEU A 134 6.33 5.99 4.88
CA LEU A 134 7.58 5.22 4.92
C LEU A 134 8.76 6.03 5.50
N VAL A 135 8.87 7.31 5.13
CA VAL A 135 9.95 8.21 5.62
C VAL A 135 9.77 8.54 7.09
N GLU A 136 8.54 8.82 7.53
CA GLU A 136 8.24 9.12 8.94
C GLU A 136 8.53 7.89 9.83
N GLU A 137 8.16 6.68 9.38
CA GLU A 137 8.46 5.42 10.08
C GLU A 137 9.98 5.16 10.13
N ALA A 138 10.70 5.41 9.03
CA ALA A 138 12.18 5.28 9.01
C ALA A 138 12.83 6.19 10.05
N LEU A 139 12.39 7.45 10.14
CA LEU A 139 12.87 8.42 11.12
C LEU A 139 12.51 8.02 12.56
N TRP A 140 11.31 7.47 12.77
CA TRP A 140 10.87 6.98 14.08
C TRP A 140 11.71 5.80 14.55
N LEU A 141 11.97 4.84 13.66
CA LEU A 141 12.80 3.66 13.91
C LEU A 141 14.27 4.02 14.11
N ASN A 142 14.82 4.95 13.32
CA ASN A 142 16.22 5.38 13.48
C ASN A 142 16.48 5.96 14.86
N LYS A 143 15.56 6.80 15.39
CA LYS A 143 15.69 7.37 16.74
C LYS A 143 15.70 6.33 17.87
N ARG A 144 15.12 5.14 17.65
CA ARG A 144 14.93 4.10 18.69
C ARG A 144 15.80 2.87 18.54
N GLN A 145 16.00 2.43 17.29
CA GLN A 145 16.68 1.19 16.92
C GLN A 145 17.95 1.45 16.10
N LYS A 146 18.26 2.73 15.80
CA LYS A 146 19.48 3.14 15.07
C LYS A 146 19.64 2.47 13.70
N ILE A 147 18.54 2.19 13.01
CA ILE A 147 18.56 1.66 11.64
C ILE A 147 19.23 2.63 10.66
N SER A 148 19.78 2.13 9.57
CA SER A 148 20.33 2.97 8.50
C SER A 148 19.21 3.68 7.73
N LEU A 149 19.40 4.96 7.44
CA LEU A 149 18.45 5.75 6.65
C LEU A 149 18.77 5.78 5.15
N LYS A 150 19.97 5.31 4.76
CA LYS A 150 20.48 5.39 3.37
C LYS A 150 19.54 4.71 2.37
N ARG A 151 18.95 3.58 2.75
CA ARG A 151 18.03 2.81 1.90
C ARG A 151 16.77 3.59 1.54
N PHE A 152 16.32 4.48 2.41
CA PHE A 152 15.10 5.27 2.25
C PHE A 152 15.37 6.59 1.50
N GLY A 153 16.62 6.83 1.07
CA GLY A 153 17.02 8.06 0.39
C GLY A 153 17.06 9.26 1.33
N ILE A 154 17.22 9.01 2.63
CA ILE A 154 17.36 10.02 3.68
C ILE A 154 18.83 9.95 4.13
N ALA A 155 19.69 10.74 3.51
CA ALA A 155 21.11 10.85 3.84
C ALA A 155 21.61 12.26 3.55
#